data_AF-A0A9D0BZS6-F1
#
_entry.id   AF-A0A9D0BZS6-F1
#
_cell.length_a   1.000
_cell.length_b   1.000
_cell.length_c   1.000
_cell.angle_alpha   90.00
_cell.angle_beta   90.00
_cell.angle_gamma   90.00
#
_symmetry.space_group_name_H-M   'P 1'
#
loop_
_entity.id
_entity.type
_entity.pdbx_description
1 polymer ?
#
loop_
_entity_poly.entity_id
_entity_poly.type
_entity_poly.pdbx_seq_one_letter_code
_entity_poly.pdbx_strand_id
1 'polypeptide(L)' 'MPDLRLKKNEQRRLRAGHLWVYSNEVDTAATPLKSLAPGEPVRVCDH' A
#
# COMPACT_ATOMS: atom_id res chain seq x y z
N MET A 1 -6.22 -12.27 -2.84
CA MET A 1 -5.98 -10.91 -2.32
C MET A 1 -5.06 -10.20 -3.30
N PRO A 2 -5.41 -9.02 -3.79
CA PRO A 2 -4.56 -8.22 -4.66
C PRO A 2 -3.37 -7.63 -3.89
N ASP A 3 -2.31 -7.32 -4.62
CA ASP A 3 -1.09 -6.73 -4.06
C ASP A 3 -1.18 -5.20 -4.11
N LEU A 4 -0.89 -4.56 -2.98
CA LEU A 4 -0.78 -3.12 -2.83
C LEU A 4 0.70 -2.75 -2.66
N ARG A 5 1.30 -2.22 -3.72
CA ARG A 5 2.71 -1.83 -3.74
C ARG A 5 2.91 -0.45 -3.13
N LEU A 6 3.88 -0.34 -2.23
CA LEU A 6 4.31 0.93 -1.68
C LEU A 6 5.37 1.59 -2.57
N LYS A 7 5.43 2.92 -2.54
CA LYS A 7 6.54 3.66 -3.12
C LYS A 7 7.84 3.35 -2.38
N LYS A 8 8.96 3.55 -3.06
CA LYS A 8 10.30 3.32 -2.52
C LYS A 8 10.50 4.11 -1.23
N ASN A 9 10.89 3.42 -0.15
CA ASN A 9 11.18 3.94 1.20
C ASN A 9 9.98 4.29 2.09
N GLU A 10 8.73 4.14 1.63
CA GLU A 10 7.54 4.46 2.45
C GLU A 10 7.23 3.39 3.51
N GLN A 11 7.86 2.22 3.42
CA GLN A 11 7.72 1.15 4.42
C GLN A 11 8.36 1.48 5.78
N ARG A 12 9.19 2.54 5.87
CA ARG A 12 9.91 2.90 7.10
C ARG A 12 8.95 3.18 8.27
N ARG A 13 7.85 3.90 8.01
CA ARG A 13 6.86 4.22 9.05
C ARG A 13 6.10 2.98 9.49
N LEU A 14 5.71 2.13 8.54
CA LEU A 14 5.05 0.86 8.82
C LEU A 14 5.91 -0.03 9.73
N ARG A 15 7.20 -0.15 9.40
CA ARG A 15 8.18 -0.90 10.19
C ARG A 15 8.46 -0.28 11.57
N ALA A 16 8.25 1.03 11.73
CA ALA A 16 8.34 1.73 13.00
C ALA A 16 7.07 1.60 13.88
N GLY A 17 6.07 0.81 13.45
CA GLY A 17 4.84 0.56 14.22
C GLY A 17 3.66 1.44 13.81
N HIS A 18 3.78 2.24 12.77
CA HIS A 18 2.64 2.97 12.21
C HIS A 18 1.75 1.98 11.44
N LEU A 19 0.51 1.77 11.89
CA LEU A 19 -0.37 0.73 11.31
C LEU A 19 -1.14 1.20 10.06
N TRP A 20 -0.95 2.44 9.63
CA TRP A 20 -1.73 3.04 8.55
C TRP A 20 -0.87 3.24 7.30
N VAL A 21 -1.47 2.98 6.14
CA VAL A 21 -0.93 3.28 4.81
C VAL A 21 -1.78 4.39 4.22
N TYR A 22 -1.15 5.50 3.85
CA TYR A 22 -1.83 6.61 3.19
C TYR A 22 -1.76 6.48 1.67
N SER A 23 -2.74 7.03 0.95
CA SER A 23 -2.83 6.93 -0.51
C SER A 23 -1.64 7.55 -1.25
N ASN A 24 -0.94 8.50 -0.65
CA ASN A 24 0.29 9.09 -1.18
C ASN A 24 1.51 8.17 -1.06
N GLU A 25 1.50 7.20 -0.14
CA GLU A 25 2.55 6.21 0.10
C GLU A 25 2.44 5.02 -0.87
N VAL A 26 1.29 4.83 -1.50
CA VAL A 26 1.03 3.75 -2.47
C VAL A 26 1.55 4.09 -3.86
N ASP A 27 2.17 3.13 -4.52
CA ASP A 27 2.49 3.20 -5.93
C ASP A 27 1.22 2.96 -6.77
N THR A 28 0.53 4.05 -7.09
CA THR A 28 -0.70 4.01 -7.90
C THR A 28 -0.48 3.63 -9.37
N ALA A 29 0.77 3.65 -9.86
CA ALA A 29 1.09 3.19 -11.21
C ALA A 29 1.18 1.67 -11.26
N ALA A 30 1.73 1.05 -10.20
CA ALA A 30 1.78 -0.41 -10.07
C ALA A 30 0.46 -1.00 -9.57
N THR A 31 -0.19 -0.36 -8.59
CA THR A 31 -1.49 -0.77 -8.05
C THR A 31 -2.47 0.41 -8.03
N PRO A 32 -3.32 0.55 -9.06
CA PRO A 32 -4.35 1.60 -9.08
C PRO A 32 -5.36 1.42 -7.93
N LEU A 33 -5.42 2.37 -6.99
CA LEU A 33 -6.34 2.27 -5.84
C LEU A 33 -7.82 2.17 -6.24
N LYS A 34 -8.19 2.71 -7.39
CA LYS A 34 -9.57 2.65 -7.92
C LYS A 34 -9.97 1.26 -8.42
N SER A 35 -9.04 0.34 -8.61
CA SER A 35 -9.35 -1.05 -9.00
C SER A 35 -9.64 -1.95 -7.80
N LEU A 36 -9.50 -1.45 -6.57
CA LEU A 36 -9.78 -2.18 -5.34
C LEU A 36 -11.18 -1.85 -4.85
N ALA A 37 -11.91 -2.86 -4.37
CA ALA A 37 -13.20 -2.64 -3.75
C ALA A 37 -13.03 -2.14 -2.29
N PRO A 38 -13.85 -1.20 -1.80
CA PRO A 38 -13.83 -0.81 -0.39
C PRO A 38 -14.05 -2.01 0.54
N GLY A 39 -13.17 -2.17 1.53
CA GLY A 39 -13.22 -3.31 2.47
C GLY A 39 -12.58 -4.60 1.96
N GLU A 40 -12.07 -4.62 0.72
CA GLU A 40 -11.35 -5.77 0.18
C GLU A 40 -10.02 -5.97 0.90
N PRO A 41 -9.70 -7.19 1.36
CA PRO A 41 -8.41 -7.49 1.97
C PRO A 41 -7.30 -7.50 0.92
N VAL A 42 -6.21 -6.78 1.17
CA VAL A 42 -5.05 -6.66 0.27
C VAL A 42 -3.75 -7.08 0.94
N ARG A 43 -2.76 -7.50 0.15
CA ARG A 43 -1.41 -7.77 0.63
C ARG A 43 -0.54 -6.54 0.40
N VAL A 44 0.03 -5.99 1.46
CA VAL A 44 0.99 -4.87 1.35
C VAL A 44 2.35 -5.44 0.95
N CYS A 45 2.88 -5.00 -0.19
CA CYS A 45 4.18 -5.41 -0.71
C CYS A 45 5.10 -4.18 -0.76
N ASP A 46 6.29 -4.28 -0.16
CA ASP A 46 7.36 -3.31 -0.35
C ASP A 46 8.30 -3.75 -1.50
N HIS A 47 9.26 -2.88 -1.81
CA HIS A 47 10.25 -3.13 -2.86
C HIS A 47 11.38 -4.03 -2.38
#